data_AF-A0A285ZEW5-F1
#
_entry.id   AF-A0A285ZEW5-F1
#
_cell.length_a   1.000
_cell.length_b   1.000
_cell.length_c   1.000
_cell.angle_alpha   90.00
_cell.angle_beta   90.00
_cell.angle_gamma   90.00
#
_symmetry.space_group_name_H-M   'P 1'
#
loop_
_entity.id
_entity.type
_entity.pdbx_description
1 polymer ?
#
loop_
_entity_poly.entity_id
_entity_poly.type
_entity_poly.pdbx_seq_one_letter_code
_entity_poly.pdbx_strand_id
1 'polypeptide(L)'
;MRELSSLSICHKTSNYSAYGYRYADIEITGLLGFNGELVFTPSGFYHLGNGHRIYNPRLMRFISADALSPFRQGGVNCYAYCLNDPVNSQDPSGRSRFKRAAVQVLAVNRFKKKLTSGKGNGSHLNALVNKEPENLINEMAEAGALMSAGSAFITLASDGRSLHDLPGPGFKHKFVFTRDKNFFIGSYSDGDLSHASIARYGQLGGGDSGEVISAGYISKSDGVFVLDNYSGHYQPPIERLVPPRDYLERLGMKIRLAE
;
A
#
# COMPACT_ATOMS: atom_id res chain seq x y z
N MET A 1 36.87 -43.20 11.06
CA MET A 1 36.43 -42.09 11.92
C MET A 1 36.92 -40.81 11.23
N ARG A 2 36.06 -40.13 10.44
CA ARG A 2 36.44 -38.90 9.73
C ARG A 2 36.05 -37.74 10.64
N GLU A 3 37.04 -37.04 11.18
CA GLU A 3 36.82 -35.81 11.96
C GLU A 3 36.12 -34.77 11.09
N LEU A 4 34.96 -34.32 11.54
CA LEU A 4 34.28 -33.16 11.01
C LEU A 4 34.99 -31.93 11.57
N SER A 5 35.90 -31.35 10.77
CA SER A 5 36.50 -30.06 11.07
C SER A 5 35.39 -29.02 11.21
N SER A 6 35.32 -28.39 12.38
CA SER A 6 34.34 -27.34 12.67
C SER A 6 34.51 -26.21 11.65
N LEU A 7 33.48 -25.95 10.85
CA LEU A 7 33.36 -24.74 10.04
C LEU A 7 33.31 -23.55 11.01
N SER A 8 34.49 -23.01 11.32
CA SER A 8 34.62 -21.73 12.00
C SER A 8 34.12 -20.67 11.02
N ILE A 9 32.88 -20.22 11.20
CA ILE A 9 32.33 -19.08 10.46
C ILE A 9 33.10 -17.85 10.93
N CYS A 10 34.19 -17.53 10.23
CA CYS A 10 34.89 -16.26 10.40
C CYS A 10 33.99 -15.16 9.82
N HIS A 11 33.35 -14.39 10.69
CA HIS A 11 32.59 -13.21 10.28
C HIS A 11 33.55 -12.13 9.77
N LYS A 12 33.89 -12.19 8.47
CA LYS A 12 34.67 -11.15 7.81
C LYS A 12 33.76 -10.00 7.42
N THR A 13 33.92 -8.86 8.08
CA THR A 13 33.19 -7.63 7.76
C THR A 13 33.62 -7.12 6.39
N SER A 14 32.64 -6.84 5.54
CA SER A 14 32.86 -6.36 4.17
C SER A 14 32.34 -4.93 4.03
N ASN A 15 33.22 -3.99 3.67
CA ASN A 15 32.86 -2.60 3.42
C ASN A 15 32.56 -2.39 1.93
N TYR A 16 31.51 -1.63 1.62
CA TYR A 16 31.05 -1.33 0.27
C TYR A 16 30.90 0.18 0.10
N SER A 17 31.20 0.71 -1.08
CA SER A 17 30.75 2.05 -1.47
C SER A 17 29.23 2.08 -1.70
N ALA A 18 28.66 3.27 -1.92
CA ALA A 18 27.24 3.45 -2.23
C ALA A 18 26.77 2.61 -3.43
N TYR A 19 27.66 2.37 -4.41
CA TYR A 19 27.40 1.55 -5.61
C TYR A 19 27.91 0.11 -5.49
N GLY A 20 28.19 -0.36 -4.27
CA GLY A 20 28.62 -1.75 -4.05
C GLY A 20 30.05 -2.06 -4.49
N TYR A 21 30.85 -1.05 -4.85
CA TYR A 21 32.27 -1.24 -5.13
C TYR A 21 33.03 -1.61 -3.85
N ARG A 22 33.96 -2.58 -3.99
CA ARG A 22 34.87 -3.07 -2.95
C ARG A 22 36.28 -3.10 -3.51
N TYR A 23 37.27 -2.95 -2.63
CA TYR A 23 38.68 -3.11 -3.00
C TYR A 23 39.02 -4.57 -3.23
N ALA A 24 39.83 -4.86 -4.26
CA ALA A 24 40.11 -6.21 -4.75
C ALA A 24 40.88 -7.10 -3.76
N ASP A 25 41.51 -6.50 -2.74
CA ASP A 25 42.33 -7.22 -1.74
C ASP A 25 41.48 -7.95 -0.68
N ILE A 26 40.16 -7.81 -0.70
CA ILE A 26 39.27 -8.52 0.23
C ILE A 26 38.75 -9.78 -0.46
N GLU A 27 39.36 -10.93 -0.14
CA GLU A 27 38.86 -12.25 -0.56
C GLU A 27 37.35 -12.38 -0.30
N ILE A 28 36.62 -12.71 -1.37
CA ILE A 28 35.19 -12.94 -1.33
C ILE A 28 34.96 -14.29 -0.65
N THR A 29 34.65 -14.26 0.65
CA THR A 29 34.47 -15.46 1.48
C THR A 29 33.09 -16.12 1.29
N GLY A 30 32.27 -15.68 0.32
CA GLY A 30 30.92 -16.19 0.09
C GLY A 30 30.35 -15.84 -1.28
N LEU A 31 29.31 -16.58 -1.70
CA LEU A 31 28.69 -16.43 -3.03
C LEU A 31 27.90 -15.11 -3.20
N LEU A 32 27.52 -14.48 -2.09
CA LEU A 32 26.68 -13.28 -2.04
C LEU A 32 27.50 -12.06 -1.59
N GLY A 33 27.23 -10.91 -2.19
CA GLY A 33 27.92 -9.66 -1.88
C GLY A 33 26.95 -8.50 -1.64
N PHE A 34 27.20 -7.36 -2.31
CA PHE A 34 26.37 -6.17 -2.21
C PHE A 34 24.89 -6.51 -2.42
N ASN A 35 24.04 -6.02 -1.51
CA ASN A 35 22.59 -6.20 -1.59
C ASN A 35 22.10 -7.67 -1.58
N GLY A 36 22.96 -8.63 -1.22
CA GLY A 36 22.63 -10.06 -1.26
C GLY A 36 22.64 -10.64 -2.68
N GLU A 37 23.25 -9.94 -3.65
CA GLU A 37 23.35 -10.40 -5.03
C GLU A 37 24.57 -11.31 -5.23
N LEU A 38 24.45 -12.23 -6.21
CA LEU A 38 25.52 -13.17 -6.56
C LEU A 38 26.72 -12.42 -7.14
N VAL A 39 27.91 -12.66 -6.57
CA VAL A 39 29.16 -12.08 -7.04
C VAL A 39 29.87 -13.04 -7.98
N PHE A 40 30.24 -12.56 -9.16
CA PHE A 40 31.21 -13.25 -9.98
C PHE A 40 32.61 -12.95 -9.47
N THR A 41 33.13 -13.87 -8.64
CA THR A 41 34.38 -13.75 -7.87
C THR A 41 35.60 -13.25 -8.66
N PRO A 42 35.85 -13.65 -9.92
CA PRO A 42 37.03 -13.18 -10.64
C PRO A 42 36.97 -11.72 -11.11
N SER A 43 35.77 -11.16 -11.30
CA SER A 43 35.63 -9.79 -11.84
C SER A 43 34.96 -8.80 -10.87
N GLY A 44 34.39 -9.28 -9.78
CA GLY A 44 33.66 -8.45 -8.81
C GLY A 44 32.36 -7.86 -9.37
N PHE A 45 31.81 -8.45 -10.44
CA PHE A 45 30.50 -8.06 -10.98
C PHE A 45 29.37 -8.75 -10.23
N TYR A 46 28.20 -8.13 -10.25
CA TYR A 46 27.00 -8.66 -9.61
C TYR A 46 25.99 -9.13 -10.65
N HIS A 47 25.45 -10.33 -10.46
CA HIS A 47 24.41 -10.91 -11.33
C HIS A 47 23.02 -10.63 -10.75
N LEU A 48 22.40 -9.53 -11.18
CA LEU A 48 21.09 -9.10 -10.68
C LEU A 48 19.96 -9.75 -11.47
N GLY A 49 18.80 -9.91 -10.83
CA GLY A 49 17.62 -10.49 -11.47
C GLY A 49 17.81 -11.94 -11.86
N ASN A 50 18.47 -12.74 -11.00
CA ASN A 50 18.82 -14.14 -11.29
C ASN A 50 19.66 -14.29 -12.58
N GLY A 51 20.63 -13.38 -12.78
CA GLY A 51 21.49 -13.37 -13.97
C GLY A 51 20.90 -12.65 -15.18
N HIS A 52 19.73 -12.03 -15.05
CA HIS A 52 19.11 -11.22 -16.11
C HIS A 52 20.01 -10.06 -16.58
N ARG A 53 20.70 -9.38 -15.67
CA ARG A 53 21.69 -8.36 -16.01
C ARG A 53 22.91 -8.44 -15.13
N ILE A 54 24.06 -8.15 -15.74
CA ILE A 54 25.33 -8.01 -15.03
C ILE A 54 25.53 -6.53 -14.69
N TYR A 55 25.77 -6.26 -13.41
CA TYR A 55 26.04 -4.93 -12.88
C TYR A 55 27.53 -4.79 -12.58
N ASN A 56 28.11 -3.69 -13.07
CA ASN A 56 29.49 -3.34 -12.80
C ASN A 56 29.55 -2.22 -11.73
N PRO A 57 30.00 -2.53 -10.51
CA PRO A 57 30.08 -1.54 -9.43
C PRO A 57 31.16 -0.47 -9.67
N ARG A 58 32.19 -0.75 -10.49
CA ARG A 58 33.21 0.26 -10.86
C ARG A 58 32.67 1.30 -11.82
N LEU A 59 31.85 0.87 -12.78
CA LEU A 59 31.22 1.77 -13.76
C LEU A 59 29.87 2.32 -13.27
N MET A 60 29.41 1.86 -12.10
CA MET A 60 28.16 2.24 -11.47
C MET A 60 26.92 2.01 -12.35
N ARG A 61 26.99 1.06 -13.30
CA ARG A 61 25.98 0.81 -14.33
C ARG A 61 25.88 -0.65 -14.73
N PHE A 62 24.79 -1.01 -15.40
CA PHE A 62 24.66 -2.31 -16.07
C PHE A 62 25.54 -2.37 -17.31
N ILE A 63 26.03 -3.57 -17.65
CA ILE A 63 26.80 -3.79 -18.90
C ILE A 63 25.91 -4.15 -20.09
N SER A 64 24.64 -4.49 -19.85
CA SER A 64 23.62 -4.73 -20.87
C SER A 64 22.52 -3.67 -20.79
N ALA A 65 22.00 -3.27 -21.95
CA ALA A 65 20.88 -2.34 -22.03
C ALA A 65 19.58 -2.99 -21.54
N ASP A 66 18.73 -2.21 -20.89
CA ASP A 66 17.39 -2.63 -20.51
C ASP A 66 16.45 -2.75 -21.72
N ALA A 67 15.75 -3.88 -21.83
CA ALA A 67 14.71 -4.09 -22.85
C ALA A 67 13.43 -3.24 -22.59
N LEU A 68 13.25 -2.75 -21.35
CA LEU A 68 12.11 -1.92 -20.96
C LEU A 68 12.40 -0.40 -21.04
N SER A 69 13.59 -0.01 -21.49
CA SER A 69 13.92 1.38 -21.82
C SER A 69 13.72 1.63 -23.32
N PRO A 70 13.33 2.83 -23.78
CA PRO A 70 13.18 4.08 -23.04
C PRO A 70 11.75 4.47 -22.64
N PHE A 71 10.71 3.79 -23.14
CA PHE A 71 9.31 4.22 -22.98
C PHE A 71 8.54 3.50 -21.85
N ARG A 72 9.16 2.58 -21.11
CA ARG A 72 8.52 1.83 -20.02
C ARG A 72 9.28 2.01 -18.69
N GLN A 73 9.21 1.04 -17.79
CA GLN A 73 9.69 1.17 -16.40
C GLN A 73 11.21 1.35 -16.22
N GLY A 74 12.01 1.15 -17.29
CA GLY A 74 13.47 1.31 -17.26
C GLY A 74 13.98 2.75 -17.25
N GLY A 75 13.11 3.72 -17.58
CA GLY A 75 13.49 5.13 -17.71
C GLY A 75 14.30 5.42 -18.98
N VAL A 76 14.76 6.67 -19.12
CA VAL A 76 15.43 7.16 -20.35
C VAL A 76 16.83 6.53 -20.54
N ASN A 77 17.50 6.15 -19.46
CA ASN A 77 18.86 5.59 -19.51
C ASN A 77 18.85 4.07 -19.31
N CYS A 78 19.04 3.33 -20.41
CA CYS A 78 19.00 1.87 -20.47
C CYS A 78 20.06 1.16 -19.62
N TYR A 79 21.08 1.88 -19.14
CA TYR A 79 22.18 1.32 -18.34
C TYR A 79 22.17 1.75 -16.88
N ALA A 80 21.26 2.65 -16.49
CA ALA A 80 21.27 3.23 -15.15
C ALA A 80 20.96 2.19 -14.07
N TYR A 81 21.78 2.17 -13.02
CA TYR A 81 21.51 1.40 -11.80
C TYR A 81 20.70 2.24 -10.82
N CYS A 82 19.55 1.74 -10.37
CA CYS A 82 18.68 2.40 -9.38
C CYS A 82 18.30 3.86 -9.71
N LEU A 83 18.27 4.25 -10.99
CA LEU A 83 18.14 5.66 -11.43
C LEU A 83 19.17 6.59 -10.78
N ASN A 84 20.40 6.11 -10.58
CA ASN A 84 21.50 6.80 -9.91
C ASN A 84 21.29 7.08 -8.40
N ASP A 85 20.37 6.36 -7.74
CA ASP A 85 20.16 6.46 -6.29
C ASP A 85 20.23 5.07 -5.61
N PRO A 86 21.45 4.48 -5.50
CA PRO A 86 21.66 3.13 -4.98
C PRO A 86 21.58 3.03 -3.43
N VAL A 87 21.56 4.18 -2.74
CA VAL A 87 21.45 4.22 -1.28
C VAL A 87 19.99 4.05 -0.86
N ASN A 88 19.06 4.74 -1.52
CA ASN A 88 17.63 4.71 -1.18
C ASN A 88 16.84 3.67 -1.99
N SER A 89 17.44 3.06 -3.02
CA SER A 89 16.78 2.10 -3.90
C SER A 89 17.68 0.89 -4.16
N GLN A 90 17.05 -0.26 -4.38
CA GLN A 90 17.69 -1.51 -4.80
C GLN A 90 16.95 -2.02 -6.04
N ASP A 91 17.58 -2.72 -6.97
CA ASP A 91 16.91 -3.36 -8.12
C ASP A 91 17.12 -4.89 -8.07
N PRO A 92 16.34 -5.64 -7.29
CA PRO A 92 16.48 -7.10 -7.19
C PRO A 92 16.15 -7.84 -8.49
N SER A 93 15.32 -7.24 -9.34
CA SER A 93 14.85 -7.84 -10.60
C SER A 93 15.81 -7.59 -11.77
N GLY A 94 16.74 -6.65 -11.62
CA GLY A 94 17.54 -6.15 -12.73
C GLY A 94 16.65 -5.63 -13.86
N ARG A 95 15.54 -4.95 -13.55
CA ARG A 95 14.60 -4.34 -14.52
C ARG A 95 14.00 -3.04 -14.01
N SER A 96 13.66 -2.97 -12.72
CA SER A 96 13.01 -1.80 -12.14
C SER A 96 13.37 -1.61 -10.66
N ARG A 97 13.47 -0.35 -10.24
CA ARG A 97 13.83 0.02 -8.87
C ARG A 97 12.78 -0.43 -7.85
N PHE A 98 13.24 -1.03 -6.76
CA PHE A 98 12.54 -1.21 -5.51
C PHE A 98 13.00 -0.12 -4.53
N LYS A 99 12.10 0.81 -4.15
CA LYS A 99 12.44 1.89 -3.21
C LYS A 99 12.48 1.32 -1.78
N ARG A 100 13.65 1.34 -1.12
CA ARG A 100 13.77 0.96 0.30
C ARG A 100 13.05 1.95 1.24
N ALA A 101 12.92 3.20 0.83
CA ALA A 101 12.23 4.25 1.59
C ALA A 101 10.76 3.91 1.92
N ALA A 102 10.09 3.06 1.13
CA ALA A 102 8.72 2.62 1.43
C ALA A 102 8.63 1.87 2.77
N VAL A 103 9.67 1.12 3.16
CA VAL A 103 9.68 0.36 4.42
C VAL A 103 9.96 1.27 5.63
N GLN A 104 10.82 2.28 5.49
CA GLN A 104 11.12 3.22 6.57
C GLN A 104 9.98 4.22 6.82
N VAL A 105 9.30 4.68 5.77
CA VAL A 105 8.12 5.55 5.93
C VAL A 105 6.99 4.80 6.65
N LEU A 106 6.80 3.51 6.37
CA LEU A 106 5.83 2.68 7.10
C LEU A 106 6.20 2.48 8.58
N ALA A 107 7.50 2.35 8.90
CA ALA A 107 7.97 2.21 10.28
C ALA A 107 7.89 3.52 11.09
N VAL A 108 8.24 4.65 10.47
CA VAL A 108 8.14 5.99 11.10
C VAL A 108 6.67 6.40 11.27
N ASN A 109 5.80 6.07 10.30
CA ASN A 109 4.35 6.27 10.44
C ASN A 109 3.77 5.39 11.55
N ARG A 110 4.24 4.14 11.71
CA ARG A 110 3.90 3.28 12.87
C ARG A 110 4.32 3.90 14.21
N PHE A 111 5.51 4.51 14.26
CA PHE A 111 6.03 5.09 15.51
C PHE A 111 5.32 6.40 15.88
N LYS A 112 5.00 7.26 14.89
CA LYS A 112 4.13 8.43 15.10
C LYS A 112 2.72 8.03 15.54
N LYS A 113 2.10 7.00 14.93
CA LYS A 113 0.79 6.46 15.36
C LYS A 113 0.81 5.94 16.81
N LYS A 114 1.93 5.39 17.26
CA LYS A 114 2.10 4.86 18.63
C LYS A 114 2.28 5.97 19.68
N LEU A 115 2.87 7.10 19.32
CA LEU A 115 3.03 8.28 20.18
C LEU A 115 1.79 9.19 20.18
N THR A 116 1.00 9.20 19.09
CA THR A 116 -0.30 9.90 19.02
C THR A 116 -1.47 9.03 19.44
N SER A 117 -1.25 7.80 19.90
CA SER A 117 -2.25 7.01 20.64
C SER A 117 -2.36 7.54 22.07
N GLY A 118 -2.76 8.81 22.16
CA GLY A 118 -3.23 9.42 23.38
C GLY A 118 -4.48 8.67 23.83
N LYS A 119 -4.40 8.16 25.06
CA LYS A 119 -5.46 7.57 25.87
C LYS A 119 -6.81 8.28 25.67
N GLY A 120 -7.62 7.75 24.77
CA GLY A 120 -9.03 8.09 24.62
C GLY A 120 -9.83 6.85 25.01
N ASN A 121 -10.63 6.95 26.08
CA ASN A 121 -11.63 5.96 26.43
C ASN A 121 -12.66 5.88 25.30
N GLY A 122 -12.43 5.01 24.32
CA GLY A 122 -13.39 4.63 23.29
C GLY A 122 -13.65 3.14 23.42
N SER A 123 -14.92 2.78 23.64
CA SER A 123 -15.41 1.40 23.62
C SER A 123 -14.75 0.60 22.50
N HIS A 124 -14.22 -0.57 22.84
CA HIS A 124 -13.51 -1.43 21.89
C HIS A 124 -14.53 -2.05 20.90
N LEU A 125 -14.94 -1.29 19.88
CA LEU A 125 -15.88 -1.79 18.88
C LEU A 125 -15.18 -2.87 18.03
N ASN A 126 -15.71 -4.08 18.08
CA ASN A 126 -15.22 -5.22 17.28
C ASN A 126 -15.46 -4.96 15.79
N ALA A 127 -14.57 -5.46 14.92
CA ALA A 127 -14.79 -5.38 13.49
C ALA A 127 -16.12 -6.06 13.09
N LEU A 128 -16.84 -5.47 12.14
CA LEU A 128 -18.02 -6.07 11.53
C LEU A 128 -17.55 -7.25 10.67
N VAL A 129 -18.29 -8.34 10.78
CA VAL A 129 -18.06 -9.54 9.97
C VAL A 129 -18.92 -9.44 8.73
N ASN A 130 -18.33 -9.67 7.55
CA ASN A 130 -19.10 -9.81 6.32
C ASN A 130 -19.90 -11.11 6.40
N LYS A 131 -21.23 -11.03 6.36
CA LYS A 131 -22.13 -12.21 6.40
C LYS A 131 -22.02 -13.09 5.16
N GLU A 132 -21.57 -12.54 4.02
CA GLU A 132 -21.46 -13.26 2.75
C GLU A 132 -20.05 -13.14 2.16
N PRO A 133 -19.05 -13.83 2.75
CA PRO A 133 -17.68 -13.76 2.26
C PRO A 133 -17.49 -14.47 0.92
N GLU A 134 -18.37 -15.41 0.56
CA GLU A 134 -18.29 -16.21 -0.66
C GLU A 134 -18.61 -15.38 -1.92
N ASN A 135 -19.52 -14.41 -1.80
CA ASN A 135 -19.92 -13.53 -2.90
C ASN A 135 -18.92 -12.40 -3.17
N LEU A 136 -17.94 -12.21 -2.27
CA LEU A 136 -16.99 -11.10 -2.33
C LEU A 136 -16.22 -11.03 -3.66
N ILE A 137 -15.83 -12.18 -4.21
CA ILE A 137 -15.06 -12.22 -5.46
C ILE A 137 -15.90 -11.68 -6.62
N ASN A 138 -17.18 -12.07 -6.69
CA ASN A 138 -18.10 -11.61 -7.73
C ASN A 138 -18.41 -10.12 -7.56
N GLU A 139 -18.71 -9.68 -6.34
CA GLU A 139 -18.95 -8.27 -6.03
C GLU A 139 -17.76 -7.38 -6.36
N MET A 140 -16.53 -7.85 -6.09
CA MET A 140 -15.32 -7.12 -6.43
C MET A 140 -15.12 -7.03 -7.95
N ALA A 141 -15.46 -8.08 -8.70
CA ALA A 141 -15.38 -8.08 -10.16
C ALA A 141 -16.40 -7.11 -10.79
N GLU A 142 -17.65 -7.13 -10.31
CA GLU A 142 -18.71 -6.21 -10.75
C GLU A 142 -18.37 -4.75 -10.42
N ALA A 143 -17.92 -4.48 -9.20
CA ALA A 143 -17.43 -3.17 -8.78
C ALA A 143 -16.25 -2.70 -9.66
N GLY A 144 -15.34 -3.60 -10.01
CA GLY A 144 -14.23 -3.34 -10.93
C GLY A 144 -14.69 -2.94 -12.32
N ALA A 145 -15.73 -3.59 -12.85
CA ALA A 145 -16.33 -3.25 -14.13
C ALA A 145 -16.99 -1.86 -14.10
N LEU A 146 -17.74 -1.54 -13.03
CA LEU A 146 -18.37 -0.23 -12.87
C LEU A 146 -17.37 0.92 -12.75
N MET A 147 -16.26 0.70 -12.03
CA MET A 147 -15.18 1.68 -11.93
C MET A 147 -14.44 1.85 -13.26
N SER A 148 -14.26 0.76 -14.02
CA SER A 148 -13.65 0.81 -15.36
C SER A 148 -14.55 1.51 -16.39
N ALA A 149 -15.87 1.42 -16.21
CA ALA A 149 -16.86 2.12 -17.02
C ALA A 149 -17.01 3.60 -16.65
N GLY A 150 -16.45 4.04 -15.53
CA GLY A 150 -16.61 5.41 -15.02
C GLY A 150 -17.97 5.69 -14.36
N SER A 151 -18.79 4.66 -14.12
CA SER A 151 -20.08 4.78 -13.45
C SER A 151 -19.99 4.68 -11.92
N ALA A 152 -18.82 4.32 -11.37
CA ALA A 152 -18.56 4.25 -9.94
C ALA A 152 -17.20 4.82 -9.54
N PHE A 153 -17.14 5.48 -8.39
CA PHE A 153 -15.94 6.10 -7.82
C PHE A 153 -15.83 5.79 -6.34
N ILE A 154 -14.61 5.50 -5.87
CA ILE A 154 -14.30 5.32 -4.45
C ILE A 154 -13.43 6.46 -3.99
N THR A 155 -13.93 7.24 -3.04
CA THR A 155 -13.28 8.43 -2.50
C THR A 155 -12.97 8.22 -1.03
N LEU A 156 -11.74 8.55 -0.60
CA LEU A 156 -11.38 8.66 0.80
C LEU A 156 -11.72 10.07 1.30
N ALA A 157 -12.61 10.17 2.28
CA ALA A 157 -12.93 11.43 2.95
C ALA A 157 -11.92 11.72 4.06
N SER A 158 -10.76 12.25 3.68
CA SER A 158 -9.75 12.77 4.61
C SER A 158 -10.02 14.21 5.04
N ASP A 159 -10.68 14.99 4.18
CA ASP A 159 -10.87 16.43 4.35
C ASP A 159 -12.30 16.84 4.02
N GLY A 160 -12.76 17.97 4.59
CA GLY A 160 -14.11 18.48 4.32
C GLY A 160 -14.41 18.70 2.83
N ARG A 161 -13.39 19.05 2.03
CA ARG A 161 -13.52 19.24 0.57
C ARG A 161 -13.92 17.96 -0.16
N SER A 162 -13.38 16.81 0.25
CA SER A 162 -13.64 15.51 -0.39
C SER A 162 -15.12 15.09 -0.35
N LEU A 163 -15.89 15.59 0.63
CA LEU A 163 -17.34 15.38 0.74
C LEU A 163 -18.15 16.40 -0.06
N HIS A 164 -17.61 17.61 -0.24
CA HIS A 164 -18.24 18.66 -1.05
C HIS A 164 -18.17 18.33 -2.55
N ASP A 165 -17.11 17.66 -2.97
CA ASP A 165 -16.85 17.25 -4.36
C ASP A 165 -17.51 15.91 -4.73
N LEU A 166 -18.44 15.41 -3.91
CA LEU A 166 -19.17 14.18 -4.25
C LEU A 166 -19.98 14.37 -5.55
N PRO A 167 -20.04 13.34 -6.41
CA PRO A 167 -20.79 13.40 -7.67
C PRO A 167 -22.24 13.86 -7.47
N GLY A 168 -22.73 14.68 -8.41
CA GLY A 168 -24.00 15.41 -8.31
C GLY A 168 -25.28 14.56 -8.36
N PRO A 169 -26.45 15.19 -8.52
CA PRO A 169 -27.75 14.53 -8.45
C PRO A 169 -27.86 13.40 -9.49
N GLY A 170 -28.13 12.18 -9.02
CA GLY A 170 -28.15 10.96 -9.82
C GLY A 170 -27.22 9.86 -9.30
N PHE A 171 -26.23 10.21 -8.48
CA PHE A 171 -25.38 9.25 -7.80
C PHE A 171 -25.95 8.86 -6.44
N LYS A 172 -25.84 7.57 -6.11
CA LYS A 172 -26.05 7.06 -4.76
C LYS A 172 -24.69 6.92 -4.08
N HIS A 173 -24.65 7.20 -2.78
CA HIS A 173 -23.41 7.11 -2.01
C HIS A 173 -23.57 6.13 -0.85
N LYS A 174 -22.67 5.16 -0.80
CA LYS A 174 -22.48 4.25 0.33
C LYS A 174 -21.18 4.59 1.03
N PHE A 175 -21.13 4.42 2.34
CA PHE A 175 -19.90 4.63 3.10
C PHE A 175 -19.46 3.38 3.86
N VAL A 176 -18.16 3.31 4.10
CA VAL A 176 -17.51 2.31 4.95
C VAL A 176 -16.53 3.05 5.84
N PHE A 177 -16.65 2.84 7.14
CA PHE A 177 -15.74 3.41 8.15
C PHE A 177 -14.93 2.30 8.80
N THR A 178 -13.61 2.47 8.82
CA THR A 178 -12.68 1.45 9.32
C THR A 178 -12.11 1.79 10.69
N ARG A 179 -11.53 0.79 11.35
CA ARG A 179 -10.89 0.97 12.66
C ARG A 179 -9.75 1.99 12.63
N ASP A 180 -9.08 2.12 11.48
CA ASP A 180 -8.02 3.11 11.27
C ASP A 180 -8.53 4.55 11.10
N LYS A 181 -9.83 4.78 11.24
CA LYS A 181 -10.54 6.05 11.05
C LYS A 181 -10.52 6.54 9.60
N ASN A 182 -10.46 5.61 8.65
CA ASN A 182 -10.65 5.95 7.25
C ASN A 182 -12.14 5.89 6.91
N PHE A 183 -12.62 6.94 6.24
CA PHE A 183 -14.01 7.05 5.79
C PHE A 183 -14.03 6.95 4.27
N PHE A 184 -14.37 5.77 3.75
CA PHE A 184 -14.47 5.52 2.32
C PHE A 184 -15.90 5.73 1.84
N ILE A 185 -16.04 6.32 0.66
CA ILE A 185 -17.34 6.61 0.03
C ILE A 185 -17.33 6.01 -1.36
N GLY A 186 -18.22 5.05 -1.59
CA GLY A 186 -18.53 4.54 -2.91
C GLY A 186 -19.69 5.32 -3.50
N SER A 187 -19.42 6.09 -4.55
CA SER A 187 -20.43 6.82 -5.33
C SER A 187 -20.69 6.07 -6.62
N TYR A 188 -21.95 5.79 -6.95
CA TYR A 188 -22.30 5.05 -8.16
C TYR A 188 -23.61 5.56 -8.78
N SER A 189 -23.68 5.59 -10.12
CA SER A 189 -24.87 5.97 -10.89
C SER A 189 -25.65 4.75 -11.39
N ASP A 190 -24.92 3.78 -11.94
CA ASP A 190 -25.46 2.57 -12.57
C ASP A 190 -25.01 1.32 -11.82
N GLY A 191 -25.93 0.38 -11.66
CA GLY A 191 -25.69 -0.86 -10.91
C GLY A 191 -25.76 -0.68 -9.40
N ASP A 192 -25.15 -1.62 -8.66
CA ASP A 192 -25.01 -1.52 -7.21
C ASP A 192 -23.58 -1.83 -6.78
N LEU A 193 -23.05 -1.00 -5.88
CA LEU A 193 -21.71 -1.17 -5.34
C LEU A 193 -21.81 -1.75 -3.94
N SER A 194 -21.28 -2.94 -3.70
CA SER A 194 -21.40 -3.58 -2.39
C SER A 194 -20.51 -2.89 -1.33
N HIS A 195 -20.94 -2.86 -0.06
CA HIS A 195 -20.10 -2.32 1.02
C HIS A 195 -18.79 -3.09 1.17
N ALA A 196 -18.80 -4.40 0.89
CA ALA A 196 -17.61 -5.23 1.00
C ALA A 196 -16.60 -4.94 -0.12
N SER A 197 -17.07 -4.69 -1.35
CA SER A 197 -16.20 -4.24 -2.44
C SER A 197 -15.62 -2.85 -2.15
N ILE A 198 -16.40 -1.89 -1.63
CA ILE A 198 -15.90 -0.57 -1.19
C ILE A 198 -14.80 -0.71 -0.15
N ALA A 199 -15.03 -1.54 0.88
CA ALA A 199 -14.05 -1.79 1.93
C ALA A 199 -12.74 -2.34 1.35
N ARG A 200 -12.82 -3.31 0.43
CA ARG A 200 -11.66 -3.95 -0.19
C ARG A 200 -10.89 -3.02 -1.12
N TYR A 201 -11.59 -2.28 -1.99
CA TYR A 201 -10.93 -1.34 -2.88
C TYR A 201 -10.32 -0.14 -2.12
N GLY A 202 -10.98 0.32 -1.05
CA GLY A 202 -10.41 1.33 -0.14
C GLY A 202 -9.11 0.86 0.54
N GLN A 203 -9.04 -0.42 0.93
CA GLN A 203 -7.82 -1.03 1.51
C GLN A 203 -6.66 -1.05 0.52
N LEU A 204 -6.92 -1.44 -0.74
CA LEU A 204 -5.90 -1.56 -1.77
C LEU A 204 -5.19 -0.23 -2.06
N GLY A 205 -5.88 0.90 -1.89
CA GLY A 205 -5.30 2.24 -2.05
C GLY A 205 -4.69 2.86 -0.78
N GLY A 206 -5.02 2.35 0.42
CA GLY A 206 -4.86 3.09 1.68
C GLY A 206 -4.02 2.44 2.79
N GLY A 207 -3.58 1.19 2.66
CA GLY A 207 -2.76 0.52 3.70
C GLY A 207 -3.50 0.31 5.04
N ASP A 208 -4.83 0.25 5.00
CA ASP A 208 -5.73 0.07 6.12
C ASP A 208 -5.72 -1.38 6.62
N SER A 209 -5.90 -1.59 7.94
CA SER A 209 -6.17 -2.89 8.55
C SER A 209 -7.36 -3.63 7.90
N GLY A 210 -8.26 -2.87 7.27
CA GLY A 210 -9.41 -3.41 6.55
C GLY A 210 -10.55 -3.88 7.44
N GLU A 211 -10.43 -3.60 8.74
CA GLU A 211 -11.45 -3.89 9.73
C GLU A 211 -12.54 -2.82 9.66
N VAL A 212 -13.66 -3.18 9.05
CA VAL A 212 -14.84 -2.32 8.98
C VAL A 212 -15.47 -2.23 10.37
N ILE A 213 -15.72 -1.02 10.87
CA ILE A 213 -16.42 -0.82 12.15
C ILE A 213 -17.84 -0.30 11.94
N SER A 214 -18.10 0.39 10.83
CA SER A 214 -19.42 0.89 10.45
C SER A 214 -19.56 0.94 8.94
N ALA A 215 -20.77 0.73 8.43
CA ALA A 215 -21.09 0.73 7.01
C ALA A 215 -22.54 1.16 6.82
N GLY A 216 -22.83 1.85 5.71
CA GLY A 216 -24.14 2.45 5.54
C GLY A 216 -24.32 3.27 4.28
N TYR A 217 -25.39 4.06 4.23
CA TYR A 217 -25.63 5.06 3.18
C TYR A 217 -25.33 6.45 3.69
N ILE A 218 -24.87 7.32 2.78
CA ILE A 218 -24.69 8.75 3.05
C ILE A 218 -25.46 9.54 2.00
N SER A 219 -26.27 10.49 2.43
CA SER A 219 -26.98 11.41 1.55
C SER A 219 -26.79 12.84 2.01
N LYS A 220 -27.02 13.81 1.12
CA LYS A 220 -26.87 15.23 1.40
C LYS A 220 -28.21 15.92 1.17
N SER A 221 -28.75 16.58 2.18
CA SER A 221 -30.00 17.32 2.13
C SER A 221 -29.80 18.67 2.84
N ASP A 222 -30.07 19.78 2.15
CA ASP A 222 -29.98 21.15 2.70
C ASP A 222 -28.65 21.50 3.39
N GLY A 223 -27.53 20.98 2.86
CA GLY A 223 -26.19 21.20 3.41
C GLY A 223 -25.86 20.37 4.67
N VAL A 224 -26.78 19.49 5.08
CA VAL A 224 -26.60 18.50 6.15
C VAL A 224 -26.40 17.12 5.52
N PHE A 225 -25.43 16.35 6.01
CA PHE A 225 -25.24 14.97 5.59
C PHE A 225 -26.02 14.04 6.51
N VAL A 226 -26.77 13.11 5.94
CA VAL A 226 -27.53 12.09 6.66
C VAL A 226 -26.82 10.75 6.53
N LEU A 227 -26.54 10.10 7.66
CA LEU A 227 -25.98 8.75 7.71
C LEU A 227 -27.05 7.74 8.12
N ASP A 228 -27.11 6.64 7.39
CA ASP A 228 -27.98 5.49 7.65
C ASP A 228 -27.11 4.25 7.90
N ASN A 229 -27.52 3.33 8.78
CA ASN A 229 -26.83 2.07 9.07
C ASN A 229 -27.23 0.93 8.13
N TYR A 230 -28.13 1.17 7.18
CA TYR A 230 -28.54 0.18 6.20
C TYR A 230 -27.34 -0.26 5.35
N SER A 231 -26.89 -1.49 5.57
CA SER A 231 -25.84 -2.10 4.77
C SER A 231 -26.15 -3.57 4.60
N GLY A 232 -26.06 -4.08 3.37
CA GLY A 232 -26.52 -5.44 3.04
C GLY A 232 -25.87 -6.49 3.93
N HIS A 233 -24.56 -6.70 3.78
CA HIS A 233 -23.89 -7.81 4.45
C HIS A 233 -23.33 -7.48 5.84
N TYR A 234 -23.17 -6.19 6.18
CA TYR A 234 -22.57 -5.78 7.46
C TYR A 234 -23.59 -5.46 8.55
N GLN A 235 -24.78 -4.93 8.19
CA GLN A 235 -25.91 -4.61 9.09
C GLN A 235 -25.51 -4.16 10.50
N PRO A 236 -24.70 -3.08 10.65
CA PRO A 236 -24.32 -2.60 11.95
C PRO A 236 -25.53 -2.03 12.72
N PRO A 237 -25.54 -2.14 14.06
CA PRO A 237 -26.53 -1.42 14.86
C PRO A 237 -26.30 0.10 14.77
N ILE A 238 -27.35 0.88 14.98
CA ILE A 238 -27.35 2.35 14.84
C ILE A 238 -26.29 3.04 15.69
N GLU A 239 -25.93 2.47 16.85
CA GLU A 239 -24.86 2.94 17.72
C GLU A 239 -23.50 3.05 17.00
N ARG A 240 -23.27 2.24 15.97
CA ARG A 240 -22.04 2.27 15.17
C ARG A 240 -21.99 3.42 14.17
N LEU A 241 -23.05 4.22 14.06
CA LEU A 241 -23.00 5.49 13.32
C LEU A 241 -22.36 6.62 14.14
N VAL A 242 -22.19 6.44 15.45
CA VAL A 242 -21.56 7.45 16.33
C VAL A 242 -20.10 7.73 15.93
N PRO A 243 -19.21 6.73 15.78
CA PRO A 243 -17.84 7.00 15.35
C PRO A 243 -17.69 7.72 14.00
N PRO A 244 -18.38 7.33 12.91
CA PRO A 244 -18.30 8.06 11.64
C PRO A 244 -18.89 9.47 11.74
N ARG A 245 -19.98 9.68 12.50
CA ARG A 245 -20.53 11.01 12.75
C ARG A 245 -19.49 11.91 13.41
N ASP A 246 -18.91 11.47 14.53
CA ASP A 246 -17.92 12.25 15.28
C ASP A 246 -16.67 12.53 14.43
N TYR A 247 -16.28 11.61 13.53
CA TYR A 247 -15.20 11.81 12.58
C TYR A 247 -15.52 12.93 11.57
N LEU A 248 -16.69 12.90 10.95
CA LEU A 248 -17.10 13.91 9.98
C LEU A 248 -17.38 15.28 10.63
N GLU A 249 -17.92 15.32 11.84
CA GLU A 249 -18.10 16.55 12.61
C GLU A 249 -16.77 17.24 12.92
N ARG A 250 -15.70 16.46 13.19
CA ARG A 250 -14.34 17.00 13.35
C ARG A 250 -13.78 17.61 12.07
N LEU A 251 -14.26 17.15 10.90
CA LEU A 251 -13.92 17.76 9.61
C LEU A 251 -14.74 19.03 9.33
N GLY A 252 -15.59 19.47 10.27
CA GLY A 252 -16.40 20.68 10.16
C GLY A 252 -17.77 20.48 9.51
N MET A 253 -18.24 19.23 9.41
CA MET A 253 -19.48 18.89 8.72
C MET A 253 -20.67 18.78 9.68
N LYS A 254 -21.85 19.20 9.23
CA LYS A 254 -23.11 18.98 9.96
C LYS A 254 -23.69 17.63 9.58
N ILE A 255 -23.76 16.72 10.54
CA ILE A 255 -24.23 15.34 10.33
C ILE A 255 -25.52 15.10 11.12
N ARG A 256 -26.47 14.42 10.50
CA ARG A 256 -27.66 13.85 11.14
C ARG A 256 -27.66 12.34 10.96
N LEU A 257 -28.09 11.60 11.98
CA LEU A 257 -28.32 10.17 11.86
C LEU A 257 -29.77 9.95 11.41
N ALA A 258 -29.97 9.03 10.47
CA ALA A 258 -31.31 8.52 10.16
C ALA A 258 -31.79 7.70 11.37
N GLU A 259 -32.97 8.01 11.88
CA GLU A 259 -33.65 7.28 12.96
C GLU A 259 -34.41 6.08 12.44
#